data_AF-A0A1H8GRW5-F1
#
_entry.id   AF-A0A1H8GRW5-F1
#
_cell.length_a   1.000
_cell.length_b   1.000
_cell.length_c   1.000
_cell.angle_alpha   90.00
_cell.angle_beta   90.00
_cell.angle_gamma   90.00
#
_symmetry.space_group_name_H-M   'P 1'
#
loop_
_entity.id
_entity.type
_entity.pdbx_description
1 polymer ?
#
loop_
_entity_poly.entity_id
_entity_poly.type
_entity_poly.pdbx_seq_one_letter_code
_entity_poly.pdbx_strand_id
1 'polypeptide(L)'
;MKESTNERRKELLDDIAMQHAMGHETLGTAVRRLRLEVTGLDQDTFAAMCKMSTKALYQIEKDKGNPTISTIEGILRKFGLRLGLTRTSTTPYTPPIVQHKPVSKAPVRGANPQRKYAGQLSKVATLKATAKAKDGDKDEGNV
;
A
#
# COMPACT_ATOMS: atom_id res chain seq x y z
N MET A 1 17.91 -29.98 -32.70
CA MET A 1 17.09 -28.84 -33.16
C MET A 1 17.37 -27.68 -32.22
N LYS A 2 17.79 -26.52 -32.73
CA LYS A 2 17.90 -25.30 -31.91
C LYS A 2 16.52 -24.67 -31.93
N GLU A 3 15.73 -24.92 -30.89
CA GLU A 3 14.51 -24.17 -30.61
C GLU A 3 14.88 -22.68 -30.69
N SER A 4 14.22 -21.93 -31.56
CA SER A 4 14.59 -20.53 -31.75
C SER A 4 14.29 -19.78 -30.46
N THR A 5 15.16 -18.87 -30.02
CA THR A 5 14.98 -18.08 -28.79
C THR A 5 13.61 -17.39 -28.73
N ASN A 6 13.01 -17.10 -29.90
CA ASN A 6 11.68 -16.54 -30.03
C ASN A 6 10.56 -17.55 -29.75
N GLU A 7 10.66 -18.78 -30.23
CA GLU A 7 9.70 -19.85 -29.91
C GLU A 7 9.70 -20.13 -28.42
N ARG A 8 10.88 -20.28 -27.82
CA ARG A 8 11.00 -20.50 -26.38
C ARG A 8 10.42 -19.35 -25.57
N ARG A 9 10.66 -18.11 -26.00
CA ARG A 9 10.06 -16.92 -25.37
C ARG A 9 8.54 -16.95 -25.45
N LYS A 10 7.98 -17.33 -26.59
CA LYS A 10 6.54 -17.42 -26.79
C LYS A 10 5.91 -18.47 -25.89
N GLU A 11 6.50 -19.67 -25.83
CA GLU A 11 6.05 -20.75 -24.93
C GLU A 11 6.00 -20.31 -23.47
N LEU A 12 7.04 -19.61 -22.99
CA LEU A 12 7.05 -19.09 -21.63
C LEU A 12 5.95 -18.05 -21.40
N LEU A 13 5.70 -17.17 -22.37
CA LEU A 13 4.61 -16.18 -22.26
C LEU A 13 3.24 -16.85 -22.21
N ASP A 14 3.02 -17.85 -23.06
CA ASP A 14 1.76 -18.60 -23.14
C ASP A 14 1.52 -19.40 -21.85
N ASP A 15 2.56 -20.07 -21.31
CA ASP A 15 2.46 -20.77 -20.02
C ASP A 15 2.14 -19.81 -18.87
N ILE A 16 2.88 -18.71 -18.72
CA ILE A 16 2.64 -17.72 -17.65
C ILE A 16 1.20 -17.18 -17.72
N ALA A 17 0.73 -16.85 -18.93
CA ALA A 17 -0.62 -16.35 -19.13
C ALA A 17 -1.68 -17.41 -18.76
N MET A 18 -1.46 -18.66 -19.17
CA MET A 18 -2.36 -19.78 -18.87
C MET A 18 -2.40 -20.10 -17.37
N GLN A 19 -1.25 -20.19 -16.69
CA GLN A 19 -1.19 -20.44 -15.24
C GLN A 19 -1.93 -19.36 -14.46
N HIS A 20 -1.77 -18.09 -14.85
CA HIS A 20 -2.51 -16.99 -14.24
C HIS A 20 -4.01 -17.05 -14.53
N ALA A 21 -4.40 -17.33 -15.78
CA ALA A 21 -5.81 -17.39 -16.19
C ALA A 21 -6.58 -18.56 -15.54
N MET A 22 -5.91 -19.68 -15.30
CA MET A 22 -6.43 -20.83 -14.54
C MET A 22 -6.39 -20.61 -13.03
N GLY A 23 -5.80 -19.49 -12.59
CA GLY A 23 -5.65 -19.12 -11.21
C GLY A 23 -4.56 -19.87 -10.44
N HIS A 24 -3.83 -20.80 -11.06
CA HIS A 24 -2.72 -21.53 -10.42
C HIS A 24 -1.64 -20.61 -9.86
N GLU A 25 -1.46 -19.45 -10.48
CA GLU A 25 -0.52 -18.42 -10.05
C GLU A 25 -1.19 -17.05 -9.87
N THR A 26 -0.72 -16.33 -8.87
CA THR A 26 -1.12 -14.95 -8.63
C THR A 26 -0.57 -14.01 -9.72
N LEU A 27 -1.16 -12.82 -9.83
CA LEU A 27 -0.64 -11.80 -10.74
C LEU A 27 0.81 -11.41 -10.39
N GLY A 28 1.14 -11.29 -9.10
CA GLY A 28 2.51 -11.01 -8.66
C GLY A 28 3.49 -12.09 -9.05
N THR A 29 3.09 -13.36 -8.94
CA THR A 29 3.90 -14.51 -9.39
C THR A 29 4.12 -14.46 -10.89
N ALA A 30 3.07 -14.23 -11.68
CA ALA A 30 3.18 -14.09 -13.13
C ALA A 30 4.15 -12.96 -13.54
N VAL A 31 4.04 -11.78 -12.91
CA VAL A 31 4.95 -10.65 -13.16
C VAL A 31 6.40 -11.00 -12.80
N ARG A 32 6.63 -11.72 -11.70
CA ARG A 32 7.96 -12.19 -11.31
C ARG A 32 8.53 -13.19 -12.34
N ARG A 33 7.72 -14.10 -12.88
CA ARG A 33 8.13 -15.03 -13.93
C ARG A 33 8.47 -14.31 -15.23
N LEU A 34 7.68 -13.31 -15.63
CA LEU A 34 8.01 -12.43 -16.78
C LEU A 34 9.38 -11.77 -16.61
N ARG A 35 9.72 -11.35 -15.39
CA ARG A 35 11.05 -10.79 -15.11
C ARG A 35 12.14 -11.85 -15.22
N LEU A 36 12.04 -12.95 -14.48
CA LEU A 36 13.14 -13.91 -14.33
C LEU A 36 13.29 -14.85 -15.53
N GLU A 37 12.19 -15.40 -16.04
CA GLU A 37 12.21 -16.43 -17.09
C GLU A 37 12.22 -15.81 -18.48
N VAL A 38 11.52 -14.69 -18.69
CA VAL A 38 11.39 -14.09 -20.02
C VAL A 38 12.45 -13.03 -20.30
N THR A 39 12.87 -12.24 -19.30
CA THR A 39 13.91 -11.21 -19.48
C THR A 39 15.25 -11.55 -18.83
N GLY A 40 15.29 -12.41 -17.82
CA GLY A 40 16.50 -12.68 -17.05
C GLY A 40 17.02 -11.49 -16.24
N LEU A 41 16.19 -10.46 -16.02
CA LEU A 41 16.62 -9.23 -15.36
C LEU A 41 16.48 -9.32 -13.84
N ASP A 42 17.39 -8.65 -13.14
CA ASP A 42 17.25 -8.37 -11.73
C ASP A 42 16.10 -7.37 -11.48
N GLN A 43 15.74 -7.19 -10.21
CA GLN A 43 14.56 -6.43 -9.85
C GLN A 43 14.68 -4.94 -10.17
N ASP A 44 15.87 -4.35 -9.98
CA ASP A 44 16.13 -2.94 -10.25
C ASP A 44 16.08 -2.63 -11.76
N THR A 45 16.76 -3.43 -12.59
CA THR A 45 16.76 -3.22 -14.04
C THR A 45 15.37 -3.40 -14.64
N PHE A 46 14.61 -4.38 -14.16
CA PHE A 46 13.23 -4.58 -14.60
C PHE A 46 12.31 -3.43 -14.17
N ALA A 47 12.44 -2.93 -12.94
CA ALA A 47 11.66 -1.80 -12.46
C ALA A 47 11.92 -0.55 -13.33
N ALA A 48 13.18 -0.31 -13.69
CA ALA A 48 13.56 0.75 -14.61
C ALA A 48 12.94 0.55 -16.01
N MET A 49 12.97 -0.67 -16.56
CA MET A 49 12.31 -1.01 -17.84
C MET A 49 10.80 -0.73 -17.82
N CYS A 50 10.14 -1.00 -16.69
CA CYS A 50 8.74 -0.73 -16.47
C CYS A 50 8.43 0.71 -15.99
N LYS A 51 9.45 1.58 -15.87
CA LYS A 51 9.34 2.97 -15.42
C LYS A 51 8.65 3.12 -14.05
N MET A 52 9.02 2.26 -13.10
CA MET A 52 8.51 2.30 -11.73
C MET A 52 9.62 2.10 -10.71
N SER A 53 9.33 2.37 -9.43
CA SER A 53 10.31 2.13 -8.37
C SER A 53 10.45 0.63 -8.08
N THR A 54 11.65 0.19 -7.72
CA THR A 54 11.90 -1.20 -7.27
C THR A 54 10.97 -1.60 -6.14
N LYS A 55 10.70 -0.68 -5.20
CA LYS A 55 9.75 -0.93 -4.11
C LYS A 55 8.35 -1.21 -4.61
N ALA A 56 7.85 -0.45 -5.60
CA ALA A 56 6.53 -0.68 -6.18
C ALA A 56 6.47 -2.04 -6.91
N LEU A 57 7.48 -2.36 -7.72
CA LEU A 57 7.59 -3.67 -8.37
C LEU A 57 7.64 -4.81 -7.35
N TYR A 58 8.42 -4.66 -6.28
CA TYR A 58 8.50 -5.66 -5.21
C TYR A 58 7.15 -5.91 -4.53
N GLN A 59 6.38 -4.85 -4.28
CA GLN A 59 5.03 -4.98 -3.71
C GLN A 59 4.14 -5.77 -4.68
N ILE A 60 4.14 -5.41 -5.98
CA ILE A 60 3.40 -6.14 -7.02
C ILE A 60 3.81 -7.63 -7.06
N GLU A 61 5.10 -7.94 -7.15
CA GLU A 61 5.62 -9.32 -7.20
C GLU A 61 5.33 -10.16 -5.94
N LYS A 62 5.06 -9.50 -4.82
CA LYS A 62 4.70 -10.16 -3.56
C LYS A 62 3.20 -10.20 -3.32
N ASP A 63 2.39 -9.78 -4.29
CA ASP A 63 0.94 -9.60 -4.16
C ASP A 63 0.59 -8.70 -2.96
N LYS A 64 1.45 -7.72 -2.70
CA LYS A 64 1.27 -6.71 -1.66
C LYS A 64 0.93 -5.37 -2.30
N GLY A 65 0.03 -4.63 -1.66
CA GLY A 65 -0.44 -3.34 -2.16
C GLY A 65 -1.59 -3.47 -3.17
N ASN A 66 -1.97 -2.34 -3.75
CA ASN A 66 -3.11 -2.22 -4.65
C ASN A 66 -2.72 -1.41 -5.89
N PRO A 67 -1.97 -2.00 -6.84
CA PRO A 67 -1.58 -1.31 -8.07
C PRO A 67 -2.81 -0.99 -8.92
N THR A 68 -2.79 0.13 -9.63
CA THR A 68 -3.85 0.45 -10.59
C THR A 68 -3.81 -0.51 -11.77
N ILE A 69 -4.95 -0.72 -12.43
CA ILE A 69 -5.02 -1.51 -13.68
C ILE A 69 -4.06 -0.93 -14.73
N SER A 70 -3.94 0.39 -14.82
CA SER A 70 -2.99 1.07 -15.72
C SER A 70 -1.54 0.69 -15.45
N THR A 71 -1.15 0.58 -14.17
CA THR A 71 0.19 0.14 -13.76
C THR A 71 0.46 -1.29 -14.24
N ILE A 72 -0.49 -2.20 -14.03
CA ILE A 72 -0.36 -3.60 -14.47
C ILE A 72 -0.33 -3.69 -15.99
N GLU A 73 -1.24 -3.01 -16.70
CA GLU A 73 -1.21 -2.96 -18.17
C GLU A 73 0.12 -2.43 -18.71
N GLY A 74 0.71 -1.43 -18.05
CA GLY A 74 2.01 -0.87 -18.44
C GLY A 74 3.14 -1.90 -18.44
N ILE A 75 3.13 -2.83 -17.47
CA ILE A 75 4.06 -3.97 -17.42
C ILE A 75 3.72 -4.96 -18.54
N LEU A 76 2.47 -5.43 -18.60
CA LEU A 76 2.04 -6.49 -19.52
C LEU A 76 2.26 -6.13 -20.99
N ARG A 77 2.05 -4.87 -21.37
CA ARG A 77 2.26 -4.40 -22.75
C ARG A 77 3.70 -4.55 -23.24
N LYS A 78 4.70 -4.58 -22.35
CA LYS A 78 6.11 -4.87 -22.73
C LYS A 78 6.32 -6.29 -23.24
N PHE A 79 5.39 -7.17 -22.93
CA PHE A 79 5.40 -8.58 -23.30
C PHE A 79 4.36 -8.92 -24.37
N GLY A 80 3.64 -7.91 -24.90
CA GLY A 80 2.52 -8.15 -25.81
C GLY A 80 1.27 -8.71 -25.11
N LEU A 81 1.21 -8.64 -23.78
CA LEU A 81 0.10 -9.13 -22.97
C LEU A 81 -0.85 -7.99 -22.59
N ARG A 82 -2.10 -8.33 -22.30
CA ARG A 82 -3.11 -7.42 -21.73
C ARG A 82 -3.94 -8.15 -20.68
N LEU A 83 -4.49 -7.39 -19.72
CA LEU A 83 -5.39 -7.93 -18.71
C LEU A 83 -6.80 -8.09 -19.32
N GLY A 84 -7.51 -9.16 -18.94
CA GLY A 84 -8.86 -9.47 -19.45
C GLY A 84 -9.74 -10.10 -18.39
N LEU A 85 -11.04 -10.18 -18.68
CA LEU A 85 -12.02 -10.85 -17.82
C LEU A 85 -12.13 -12.34 -18.17
N THR A 86 -12.37 -13.19 -17.18
CA THR A 86 -12.63 -14.63 -17.35
C THR A 86 -13.88 -15.05 -16.57
N ARG A 87 -14.42 -16.24 -16.86
CA ARG A 87 -15.58 -16.80 -16.13
C ARG A 87 -15.12 -17.43 -14.82
N THR A 88 -15.86 -17.17 -13.75
CA THR A 88 -15.56 -17.65 -12.39
C THR A 88 -15.68 -19.17 -12.21
N SER A 89 -16.27 -19.88 -13.19
CA SER A 89 -16.34 -21.35 -13.20
C SER A 89 -14.99 -22.02 -13.38
N THR A 90 -13.98 -21.28 -13.82
CA THR A 90 -12.57 -21.70 -13.78
C THR A 90 -12.06 -21.37 -12.38
N THR A 91 -11.96 -22.37 -11.50
CA THR A 91 -11.61 -22.21 -10.09
C THR A 91 -10.35 -21.36 -9.92
N PRO A 92 -10.43 -20.10 -9.46
CA PRO A 92 -9.24 -19.30 -9.26
C PRO A 92 -8.60 -19.71 -7.93
N TYR A 93 -7.37 -20.21 -7.94
CA TYR A 93 -6.63 -20.42 -6.70
C TYR A 93 -6.43 -19.07 -6.01
N THR A 94 -7.05 -18.97 -4.84
CA THR A 94 -6.85 -17.86 -3.92
C THR A 94 -5.59 -18.20 -3.12
N PRO A 95 -4.47 -17.47 -3.28
CA PRO A 95 -3.36 -17.66 -2.37
C PRO A 95 -3.88 -17.43 -0.94
N PRO A 96 -3.48 -18.26 0.04
CA PRO A 96 -3.86 -18.03 1.42
C PRO A 96 -3.39 -16.63 1.80
N ILE A 97 -4.35 -15.75 2.15
CA ILE A 97 -4.04 -14.44 2.72
C ILE A 97 -3.20 -14.72 3.96
N VAL A 98 -1.90 -14.44 3.89
CA VAL A 98 -1.06 -14.37 5.10
C VAL A 98 -1.64 -13.21 5.89
N GLN A 99 -2.48 -13.52 6.87
CA GLN A 99 -3.03 -12.53 7.79
C GLN A 99 -1.85 -11.83 8.46
N HIS A 100 -1.52 -10.64 7.99
CA HIS A 100 -0.72 -9.71 8.76
C HIS A 100 -1.60 -9.32 9.95
N LYS A 101 -1.48 -10.09 11.05
CA LYS A 101 -2.08 -9.76 12.34
C LYS A 101 -1.81 -8.27 12.57
N PRO A 102 -2.84 -7.44 12.85
CA PRO A 102 -2.58 -6.05 13.19
C PRO A 102 -1.63 -6.09 14.38
N VAL A 103 -0.42 -5.55 14.19
CA VAL A 103 0.50 -5.32 15.30
C VAL A 103 -0.26 -4.39 16.22
N SER A 104 -0.77 -4.96 17.32
CA SER A 104 -1.32 -4.21 18.43
C SER A 104 -0.33 -3.11 18.74
N LYS A 105 -0.78 -1.85 18.66
CA LYS A 105 0.04 -0.66 18.92
C LYS A 105 0.74 -0.83 20.26
N ALA A 106 1.99 -1.29 20.25
CA ALA A 106 2.84 -1.27 21.42
C ALA A 106 3.14 0.20 21.73
N PRO A 107 3.08 0.64 23.00
CA PRO A 107 3.38 2.03 23.32
C PRO A 107 4.84 2.30 22.96
N VAL A 108 5.06 3.38 22.22
CA VAL A 108 6.39 3.88 21.89
C VAL A 108 7.14 4.14 23.20
N ARG A 109 8.34 3.59 23.32
CA ARG A 109 9.28 3.85 24.42
C ARG A 109 9.50 5.37 24.51
N GLY A 110 8.99 6.00 25.59
CA GLY A 110 9.06 7.45 25.79
C GLY A 110 7.74 8.14 26.16
N ALA A 111 6.64 7.41 26.37
CA ALA A 111 5.42 8.01 26.92
C ALA A 111 5.64 8.47 28.38
N ASN A 112 5.95 9.76 28.54
CA ASN A 112 6.19 10.43 29.82
C ASN A 112 4.85 10.72 30.54
N PRO A 113 4.54 10.07 31.68
CA PRO A 113 3.36 10.43 32.45
C PRO A 113 3.65 11.72 33.21
N GLN A 114 2.94 12.80 32.85
CA GLN A 114 3.02 14.06 33.58
C GLN A 114 2.77 13.85 35.09
N ARG A 115 3.86 14.06 35.83
CA ARG A 115 4.00 14.49 37.22
C ARG A 115 2.67 14.83 37.93
N LYS A 116 2.21 13.92 38.79
CA LYS A 116 1.14 14.22 39.75
C LYS A 116 1.62 15.34 40.70
N TYR A 117 0.81 16.38 40.81
CA TYR A 117 1.02 17.54 41.68
C TYR A 117 1.25 17.09 43.13
N ALA A 118 2.48 17.26 43.62
CA ALA A 118 2.81 17.29 45.04
C ALA A 118 3.34 18.70 45.34
N GLY A 119 2.58 19.47 46.11
CA GLY A 119 2.87 20.85 46.47
C GLY A 119 1.70 21.50 47.19
N GLN A 120 1.43 21.04 48.41
CA GLN A 120 0.67 21.82 49.41
C GLN A 120 1.33 23.19 49.61
N LEU A 121 0.50 24.22 49.88
CA LEU A 121 0.71 25.37 50.79
C LEU A 121 -0.36 26.42 50.45
N SER A 122 -1.51 26.46 51.14
CA SER A 122 -1.78 27.15 52.41
C SER A 122 -2.34 28.58 52.24
N LYS A 123 -3.38 28.87 53.05
CA LYS A 123 -3.89 30.18 53.54
C LYS A 123 -5.12 30.80 52.86
N VAL A 124 -6.27 30.52 53.49
CA VAL A 124 -7.28 31.47 54.02
C VAL A 124 -7.07 32.96 53.70
N ALA A 125 -8.07 33.61 53.08
CA ALA A 125 -8.59 34.94 53.45
C ALA A 125 -9.81 35.36 52.59
N THR A 126 -10.98 35.24 53.22
CA THR A 126 -12.14 36.14 53.31
C THR A 126 -12.34 37.36 52.37
N LEU A 127 -13.64 37.64 52.10
CA LEU A 127 -14.32 38.93 51.80
C LEU A 127 -14.26 39.42 50.33
N LYS A 128 -15.28 40.07 49.74
CA LYS A 128 -16.72 40.31 49.97
C LYS A 128 -17.18 41.14 48.75
N ALA A 129 -18.44 40.99 48.33
CA ALA A 129 -19.27 42.01 47.64
C ALA A 129 -18.82 42.44 46.20
N THR A 130 -19.65 42.89 45.27
CA THR A 130 -20.93 43.60 45.25
C THR A 130 -21.65 43.43 43.89
N ALA A 131 -22.99 43.41 43.93
CA ALA A 131 -23.96 44.13 43.08
C ALA A 131 -23.64 44.42 41.58
N LYS A 132 -24.44 43.96 40.61
CA LYS A 132 -25.76 44.47 40.17
C LYS A 132 -25.64 45.46 39.00
N ALA A 133 -26.36 45.14 37.92
CA ALA A 133 -27.05 46.04 36.99
C ALA A 133 -26.24 46.87 35.95
N LYS A 134 -26.55 46.57 34.69
CA LYS A 134 -27.38 47.41 33.78
C LYS A 134 -26.66 48.11 32.61
N ASP A 135 -27.29 47.89 31.45
CA ASP A 135 -27.39 48.65 30.20
C ASP A 135 -26.19 49.42 29.66
N GLY A 136 -25.99 49.29 28.35
CA GLY A 136 -25.27 50.32 27.61
C GLY A 136 -24.75 49.84 26.26
N ASP A 137 -25.64 49.84 25.28
CA ASP A 137 -25.37 49.92 23.84
C ASP A 137 -24.49 51.13 23.48
N LYS A 138 -23.92 51.09 22.25
CA LYS A 138 -23.01 52.01 21.53
C LYS A 138 -21.51 51.72 21.65
N ASP A 139 -20.70 51.82 20.62
CA ASP A 139 -20.83 51.94 19.16
C ASP A 139 -19.37 51.89 18.64
N GLU A 140 -19.18 51.52 17.37
CA GLU A 140 -18.01 51.84 16.50
C GLU A 140 -16.57 51.58 17.04
N GLY A 141 -15.72 50.78 16.39
CA GLY A 141 -15.39 50.92 14.97
C GLY A 141 -14.26 51.95 14.78
N ASN A 142 -13.06 51.44 14.54
CA ASN A 142 -11.95 52.06 13.80
C ASN A 142 -10.70 52.54 14.60
N VAL A 143 -9.57 51.99 14.13
CA VAL A 143 -8.13 52.25 14.36
C VAL A 143 -7.49 51.71 15.63
#